data_AF-A0A9E4IQF5-F1
#
_entry.id   AF-A0A9E4IQF5-F1
#
_cell.length_a   1.000
_cell.length_b   1.000
_cell.length_c   1.000
_cell.angle_alpha   90.00
_cell.angle_beta   90.00
_cell.angle_gamma   90.00
#
_symmetry.space_group_name_H-M   'P 1'
#
loop_
_entity.id
_entity.type
_entity.pdbx_description
1 polymer ?
#
loop_
_entity_poly.entity_id
_entity_poly.type
_entity_poly.pdbx_seq_one_letter_code
_entity_poly.pdbx_strand_id
1 'polypeptide(L)'
;MAGALTRPRLRAAGLALPLVAFIGVTFVVPLATMLLRSVYDPVVAEALPETVALLQEWDGESDPGEAVYAAAARELLQAREARTIGRVASRVNRIRGGLRSVLVRTGRRLLEVRDGPWRQALIDIDADWG
;
A
#
# COMPACT_ATOMS: atom_id res chain seq x y z
N MET A 1 -12.71 -24.83 40.10
CA MET A 1 -13.02 -24.02 41.31
C MET A 1 -12.64 -22.58 41.03
N ALA A 2 -13.58 -21.78 40.53
CA ALA A 2 -13.38 -20.34 40.35
C ALA A 2 -13.50 -19.67 41.72
N GLY A 3 -12.37 -19.30 42.31
CA GLY A 3 -12.33 -18.67 43.63
C GLY A 3 -13.10 -17.36 43.61
N ALA A 4 -14.17 -17.28 44.39
CA ALA A 4 -14.90 -16.04 44.63
C ALA A 4 -13.93 -14.98 45.13
N LEU A 5 -13.63 -13.99 44.29
CA LEU A 5 -12.76 -12.88 44.63
C LEU A 5 -13.42 -12.10 45.78
N THR A 6 -12.84 -12.19 46.96
CA THR A 6 -13.32 -11.52 48.16
C THR A 6 -13.46 -10.00 47.89
N ARG A 7 -14.58 -9.39 48.30
CA ARG A 7 -14.91 -7.94 48.16
C ARG A 7 -13.73 -6.96 48.24
N PRO A 8 -12.76 -7.09 49.18
CA PRO A 8 -11.59 -6.20 49.23
C PRO A 8 -10.66 -6.30 48.00
N ARG A 9 -10.49 -7.49 47.41
CA ARG A 9 -9.66 -7.69 46.20
C ARG A 9 -10.30 -7.06 44.96
N LEU A 10 -11.63 -7.11 44.84
CA LEU A 10 -12.37 -6.44 43.76
C LEU A 10 -12.27 -4.91 43.86
N ARG A 11 -12.29 -4.34 45.08
CA ARG A 11 -12.08 -2.91 45.30
C ARG A 11 -10.65 -2.48 44.94
N ALA A 12 -9.65 -3.26 45.34
CA ALA A 12 -8.25 -3.01 44.97
C ALA A 12 -8.04 -3.11 43.45
N ALA A 13 -8.65 -4.08 42.77
CA ALA A 13 -8.63 -4.18 41.31
C ALA A 13 -9.35 -3.00 40.63
N GLY A 14 -10.46 -2.52 41.21
CA GLY A 14 -11.18 -1.33 40.75
C GLY A 14 -10.35 -0.05 40.83
N LEU A 15 -9.44 0.08 41.81
CA LEU A 15 -8.52 1.21 41.92
C LEU A 15 -7.41 1.20 40.85
N ALA A 16 -7.02 0.02 40.37
CA ALA A 16 -6.04 -0.12 39.28
C ALA A 16 -6.66 0.04 37.88
N LEU A 17 -7.99 -0.13 37.78
CA LEU A 17 -8.71 -0.12 36.51
C LEU A 17 -8.57 1.18 35.70
N PRO A 18 -8.59 2.40 36.29
CA PRO A 18 -8.34 3.64 35.57
C PRO A 18 -6.94 3.72 34.97
N LEU A 19 -5.92 3.25 35.70
CA LEU A 19 -4.54 3.24 35.22
C LEU A 19 -4.36 2.24 34.08
N VAL A 20 -4.95 1.04 34.20
CA VAL A 20 -4.92 0.03 33.13
C VAL A 20 -5.67 0.52 31.89
N ALA A 21 -6.83 1.16 32.06
CA ALA A 21 -7.58 1.75 30.96
C ALA A 21 -6.78 2.87 30.26
N PHE A 22 -6.12 3.73 31.04
CA PHE A 22 -5.24 4.77 30.50
C PHE A 22 -4.11 4.18 29.66
N ILE A 23 -3.42 3.15 30.15
CA ILE A 23 -2.36 2.46 29.40
C ILE A 23 -2.94 1.77 28.14
N GLY A 24 -4.12 1.16 28.26
CA GLY A 24 -4.82 0.55 27.14
C GLY A 24 -5.07 1.54 26.00
N VAL A 25 -5.61 2.71 26.32
CA VAL A 25 -5.92 3.75 25.33
C VAL A 25 -4.68 4.45 24.79
N THR A 26 -3.67 4.71 25.63
CA THR A 26 -2.50 5.52 25.23
C THR A 26 -1.35 4.72 24.62
N PHE A 27 -1.25 3.42 24.94
CA PHE A 27 -0.19 2.55 24.43
C PHE A 27 -0.73 1.38 23.61
N VAL A 28 -1.63 0.57 24.18
CA VAL A 28 -2.06 -0.69 23.53
C VAL A 28 -2.82 -0.41 22.24
N VAL A 29 -3.78 0.53 22.25
CA VAL A 29 -4.54 0.91 21.06
C VAL A 29 -3.62 1.46 19.96
N PRO A 30 -2.80 2.51 20.18
CA PRO A 30 -1.87 2.99 19.17
C PRO A 30 -0.92 1.91 18.65
N LEU A 31 -0.36 1.08 19.53
CA LEU A 31 0.56 0.01 19.13
C LEU A 31 -0.14 -1.03 18.24
N ALA A 32 -1.36 -1.46 18.60
CA ALA A 32 -2.16 -2.36 17.77
C ALA A 32 -2.46 -1.73 16.40
N THR A 33 -2.81 -0.44 16.35
CA THR A 33 -3.05 0.25 15.06
C THR A 33 -1.80 0.33 14.19
N MET A 34 -0.61 0.55 14.80
CA MET A 34 0.66 0.56 14.09
C MET A 34 1.01 -0.83 13.55
N LEU A 35 0.77 -1.89 14.33
CA LEU A 35 0.99 -3.27 13.90
C LEU A 35 0.07 -3.68 12.74
N LEU A 36 -1.21 -3.31 12.79
CA LEU A 36 -2.16 -3.58 11.70
C LEU A 36 -1.77 -2.83 10.41
N ARG A 37 -1.32 -1.57 10.53
CA ARG A 37 -0.82 -0.77 9.39
C ARG A 37 0.52 -1.27 8.82
N SER A 38 1.31 -2.01 9.60
CA SER A 38 2.55 -2.63 9.12
C SER A 38 2.29 -3.73 8.10
N VAL A 39 1.18 -4.47 8.26
CA VAL A 39 0.78 -5.54 7.34
C VAL A 39 -0.08 -5.00 6.19
N TYR A 40 -0.95 -4.02 6.46
CA TYR A 40 -1.88 -3.47 5.48
C TYR A 40 -1.44 -2.07 5.01
N ASP A 41 -0.87 -2.00 3.81
CA ASP A 41 -0.58 -0.75 3.11
C ASP A 41 -1.25 -0.76 1.73
N PRO A 42 -2.51 -0.29 1.63
CA PRO A 42 -3.31 -0.37 0.42
C PRO A 42 -2.93 0.70 -0.61
N VAL A 43 -1.90 1.52 -0.36
CA VAL A 43 -1.56 2.68 -1.20
C VAL A 43 -1.42 2.33 -2.68
N VAL A 44 -0.84 1.18 -3.00
CA VAL A 44 -0.68 0.73 -4.40
C VAL A 44 -1.97 0.14 -4.94
N ALA A 45 -2.67 -0.67 -4.15
CA ALA A 45 -3.95 -1.28 -4.55
C ALA A 45 -5.08 -0.26 -4.74
N GLU A 46 -5.08 0.83 -3.98
CA GLU A 46 -6.05 1.93 -4.13
C GLU A 46 -5.74 2.82 -5.33
N ALA A 47 -4.46 2.97 -5.69
CA ALA A 47 -4.05 3.83 -6.78
C ALA A 47 -3.97 3.13 -8.13
N LEU A 48 -3.71 1.81 -8.14
CA LEU A 48 -3.61 0.97 -9.32
C LEU A 48 -4.51 -0.29 -9.21
N PRO A 49 -5.82 -0.14 -8.91
CA PRO A 49 -6.70 -1.27 -8.61
C PRO A 49 -6.81 -2.29 -9.76
N GLU A 50 -6.91 -1.83 -11.00
CA GLU A 50 -7.03 -2.68 -12.18
C GLU A 50 -5.70 -3.38 -12.49
N THR A 51 -4.58 -2.65 -12.42
CA THR A 51 -3.25 -3.25 -12.60
C THR A 51 -3.00 -4.36 -11.59
N VAL A 52 -3.32 -4.11 -10.31
CA VAL A 52 -3.14 -5.12 -9.26
C VAL A 52 -4.07 -6.31 -9.48
N ALA A 53 -5.32 -6.11 -9.89
CA ALA A 53 -6.24 -7.20 -10.19
C ALA A 53 -5.72 -8.09 -11.33
N LEU A 54 -5.26 -7.49 -12.44
CA LEU A 54 -4.70 -8.24 -13.56
C LEU A 54 -3.40 -8.98 -13.18
N LEU A 55 -2.57 -8.39 -12.32
CA LEU A 55 -1.35 -9.04 -11.81
C LEU A 55 -1.63 -10.21 -10.86
N GLN A 56 -2.84 -10.35 -10.30
CA GLN A 56 -3.17 -11.53 -9.49
C GLN A 56 -3.28 -12.82 -10.32
N GLU A 57 -3.59 -12.68 -11.61
CA GLU A 57 -3.69 -13.79 -12.55
C GLU A 57 -2.34 -14.12 -13.21
N TRP A 58 -1.33 -13.29 -13.00
CA TRP A 58 -0.01 -13.44 -13.60
C TRP A 58 0.85 -14.47 -12.85
N ASP A 59 1.57 -15.30 -13.61
CA ASP A 59 2.40 -16.41 -13.09
C ASP A 59 3.72 -15.95 -12.44
N GLY A 60 4.15 -14.71 -12.68
CA GLY A 60 5.41 -14.17 -12.16
C GLY A 60 6.67 -14.61 -12.91
N GLU A 61 6.54 -15.43 -13.95
CA GLU A 61 7.67 -15.96 -14.74
C GLU A 61 7.72 -15.36 -16.15
N SER A 62 6.57 -15.23 -16.80
CA SER A 62 6.46 -14.67 -18.14
C SER A 62 6.26 -13.15 -18.10
N ASP A 63 6.38 -12.45 -19.23
CA ASP A 63 5.99 -11.04 -19.24
C ASP A 63 4.49 -10.90 -18.95
N PRO A 64 4.08 -9.92 -18.12
CA PRO A 64 2.66 -9.63 -17.93
C PRO A 64 1.97 -9.35 -19.27
N GLY A 65 0.69 -9.70 -19.38
CA GLY A 65 -0.09 -9.42 -20.58
C GLY A 65 -0.16 -7.92 -20.89
N GLU A 66 -0.35 -7.57 -22.16
CA GLU A 66 -0.49 -6.18 -22.64
C GLU A 66 -1.55 -5.38 -21.87
N ALA A 67 -2.61 -6.04 -21.39
CA ALA A 67 -3.65 -5.44 -20.56
C ALA A 67 -3.10 -4.86 -19.24
N VAL A 68 -2.09 -5.51 -18.63
CA VAL A 68 -1.45 -5.04 -17.39
C VAL A 68 -0.73 -3.71 -17.63
N TYR A 69 0.03 -3.61 -18.73
CA TYR A 69 0.72 -2.39 -19.11
C TYR A 69 -0.26 -1.26 -19.47
N ALA A 70 -1.35 -1.58 -20.15
CA ALA A 70 -2.41 -0.63 -20.48
C ALA A 70 -3.11 -0.07 -19.23
N ALA A 71 -3.46 -0.95 -18.28
CA ALA A 71 -4.03 -0.56 -17.00
C ALA A 71 -3.03 0.33 -16.22
N ALA A 72 -1.77 -0.10 -16.13
CA ALA A 72 -0.73 0.65 -15.43
C ALA A 72 -0.53 2.05 -16.01
N ALA A 73 -0.46 2.19 -17.33
CA ALA A 73 -0.31 3.49 -17.97
C ALA A 73 -1.47 4.44 -17.64
N ARG A 74 -2.70 3.97 -17.78
CA ARG A 74 -3.92 4.74 -17.48
C ARG A 74 -3.99 5.14 -16.00
N GLU A 75 -3.76 4.20 -15.09
CA GLU A 75 -3.85 4.46 -13.66
C GLU A 75 -2.69 5.33 -13.13
N LEU A 76 -1.49 5.23 -13.71
CA LEU A 76 -0.39 6.15 -13.39
C LEU A 76 -0.66 7.58 -13.84
N LEU A 77 -1.35 7.75 -14.98
CA LEU A 77 -1.80 9.06 -15.42
C LEU A 77 -2.82 9.65 -14.44
N GLN A 78 -3.81 8.85 -14.03
CA GLN A 78 -4.81 9.25 -13.02
C GLN A 78 -4.17 9.56 -11.67
N ALA A 79 -3.24 8.72 -11.18
CA ALA A 79 -2.53 8.94 -9.93
C ALA A 79 -1.68 10.23 -9.98
N ARG A 80 -1.17 10.61 -11.16
CA ARG A 80 -0.49 11.89 -11.34
C ARG A 80 -1.46 13.06 -11.27
N GLU A 81 -2.58 13.00 -11.97
CA GLU A 81 -3.63 14.03 -11.94
C GLU A 81 -4.16 14.26 -10.53
N ALA A 82 -4.38 13.17 -9.78
CA ALA A 82 -4.77 13.18 -8.37
C ALA A 82 -3.63 13.57 -7.40
N ARG A 83 -2.42 13.85 -7.90
CA ARG A 83 -1.21 14.16 -7.11
C ARG A 83 -0.85 13.07 -6.09
N THR A 84 -1.24 11.83 -6.33
CA THR A 84 -0.98 10.65 -5.47
C THR A 84 0.20 9.82 -5.96
N ILE A 85 0.67 10.01 -7.20
CA ILE A 85 1.77 9.23 -7.81
C ILE A 85 3.05 9.22 -6.96
N GLY A 86 3.38 10.31 -6.26
CA GLY A 86 4.55 10.36 -5.38
C GLY A 86 4.44 9.39 -4.19
N ARG A 87 3.22 9.18 -3.68
CA ARG A 87 2.94 8.23 -2.58
C ARG A 87 3.07 6.79 -3.08
N VAL A 88 2.47 6.49 -4.22
CA VAL A 88 2.58 5.19 -4.91
C VAL A 88 4.04 4.85 -5.20
N ALA A 89 4.76 5.77 -5.83
CA ALA A 89 6.17 5.63 -6.16
C ALA A 89 7.04 5.41 -4.92
N SER A 90 6.76 6.09 -3.81
CA SER A 90 7.45 5.85 -2.52
C SER A 90 7.21 4.44 -2.01
N ARG A 91 5.99 3.93 -2.16
CA ARG A 91 5.60 2.63 -1.63
C ARG A 91 6.21 1.49 -2.44
N VAL A 92 6.15 1.59 -3.77
CA VAL A 92 6.76 0.62 -4.68
C VAL A 92 8.29 0.60 -4.54
N ASN A 93 8.92 1.76 -4.31
CA ASN A 93 10.36 1.85 -4.07
C ASN A 93 10.85 1.13 -2.80
N ARG A 94 9.95 0.76 -1.87
CA ARG A 94 10.31 -0.09 -0.73
C ARG A 94 10.54 -1.56 -1.14
N ILE A 95 10.00 -1.98 -2.28
CA ILE A 95 10.19 -3.33 -2.84
C ILE A 95 11.56 -3.41 -3.51
N ARG A 96 11.83 -2.46 -4.41
CA ARG A 96 13.12 -2.32 -5.10
C ARG A 96 13.49 -0.86 -5.23
N GLY A 97 14.71 -0.52 -4.79
CA GLY A 97 15.25 0.83 -4.95
C GLY A 97 15.37 1.22 -6.42
N GLY A 98 15.02 2.47 -6.74
CA GLY A 98 15.05 3.01 -8.12
C GLY A 98 13.66 3.11 -8.76
N LEU A 99 12.68 2.30 -8.32
CA LEU A 99 11.34 2.30 -8.90
C LEU A 99 10.59 3.62 -8.68
N ARG A 100 10.96 4.42 -7.68
CA ARG A 100 10.37 5.76 -7.50
C ARG A 100 10.58 6.62 -8.75
N SER A 101 11.82 6.67 -9.26
CA SER A 101 12.14 7.48 -10.42
C SER A 101 11.45 6.98 -11.67
N VAL A 102 11.34 5.66 -11.82
CA VAL A 102 10.62 5.01 -12.93
C VAL A 102 9.18 5.49 -12.97
N LEU A 103 8.43 5.27 -11.88
CA LEU A 103 7.00 5.63 -11.81
C LEU A 103 6.75 7.12 -12.01
N VAL A 104 7.54 8.00 -11.37
CA VAL A 104 7.38 9.46 -11.51
C VAL A 104 7.73 9.93 -12.92
N ARG A 105 8.78 9.37 -13.54
CA ARG A 105 9.16 9.67 -14.92
C ARG A 105 8.08 9.19 -15.90
N THR A 106 7.58 7.98 -15.71
CA THR A 106 6.50 7.38 -16.49
C THR A 106 5.25 8.24 -16.46
N GLY A 107 4.71 8.57 -15.29
CA GLY A 107 3.51 9.42 -15.20
C GLY A 107 3.70 10.79 -15.87
N ARG A 108 4.91 11.34 -15.88
CA ARG A 108 5.20 12.60 -16.60
C ARG A 108 5.22 12.42 -18.12
N ARG A 109 5.95 11.42 -18.64
CA ARG A 109 6.14 11.18 -20.08
C ARG A 109 4.91 10.59 -20.76
N LEU A 110 4.04 9.90 -20.01
CA LEU A 110 2.78 9.36 -20.52
C LEU A 110 1.82 10.43 -21.08
N LEU A 111 1.98 11.71 -20.73
CA LEU A 111 1.21 12.79 -21.38
C LEU A 111 1.47 12.93 -22.88
N GLU A 112 2.67 12.53 -23.31
CA GLU A 112 3.13 12.65 -24.69
C GLU A 112 2.82 11.38 -25.48
N VAL A 113 2.40 10.30 -24.81
CA VAL A 113 2.06 9.01 -25.40
C VAL A 113 0.54 8.96 -25.58
N ARG A 114 0.08 8.90 -26.82
CA ARG A 114 -1.35 8.85 -27.14
C ARG A 114 -1.85 7.44 -27.40
N ASP A 115 -1.11 6.66 -28.18
CA ASP A 115 -1.50 5.32 -28.60
C ASP A 115 -0.25 4.46 -28.88
N GLY A 116 -0.38 3.14 -28.72
CA GLY A 116 0.63 2.14 -29.05
C GLY A 116 0.50 0.89 -28.19
N PRO A 117 1.33 -0.15 -28.44
CA PRO A 117 1.54 -1.21 -27.47
C PRO A 117 2.11 -0.58 -26.20
N TRP A 118 1.32 -0.58 -25.12
CA TRP A 118 1.62 0.00 -23.83
C TRP A 118 2.89 -0.59 -23.23
N ARG A 119 3.14 -1.89 -23.43
CA ARG A 119 4.42 -2.49 -23.03
C ARG A 119 5.60 -1.74 -23.64
N GLN A 120 5.59 -1.58 -24.96
CA GLN A 120 6.68 -0.90 -25.67
C GLN A 120 6.76 0.57 -25.28
N ALA A 121 5.62 1.26 -25.20
CA ALA A 121 5.59 2.67 -24.82
C ALA A 121 6.16 2.93 -23.42
N LEU A 122 5.90 2.03 -22.46
CA LEU A 122 6.45 2.12 -21.11
C LEU A 122 7.95 1.82 -21.08
N ILE A 123 8.42 0.84 -21.86
CA ILE A 123 9.85 0.53 -22.01
C ILE A 123 10.62 1.70 -22.65
N ASP A 124 10.04 2.33 -23.67
CA ASP A 124 10.63 3.52 -24.33
C ASP A 124 10.71 4.73 -23.38
N ILE A 125 9.84 4.76 -22.36
CA ILE A 125 9.92 5.74 -21.28
C ILE A 125 11.05 5.39 -20.32
N ASP A 126 11.10 4.14 -19.88
CA ASP A 126 12.06 3.62 -18.91
C ASP A 126 12.28 2.11 -19.11
N ALA A 127 13.53 1.70 -19.31
CA ALA A 127 13.88 0.30 -19.58
C ALA A 127 13.53 -0.64 -18.41
N ASP A 128 13.38 -0.12 -17.18
CA ASP A 128 12.99 -0.90 -15.99
C ASP A 128 11.53 -1.45 -16.06
N TRP A 129 10.76 -1.12 -17.11
CA TRP A 129 9.43 -1.73 -17.39
C TRP A 129 9.50 -3.08 -18.10
N GLY A 130 10.65 -3.47 -18.64
CA GLY A 130 10.86 -4.71 -19.38
C GLY A 130 11.89 -5.63 -18.77
#